data_AF-E1IDL1-F1
#
_entry.id   AF-E1IDL1-F1
#
_cell.length_a   1.000
_cell.length_b   1.000
_cell.length_c   1.000
_cell.angle_alpha   90.00
_cell.angle_beta   90.00
_cell.angle_gamma   90.00
#
_symmetry.space_group_name_H-M   'P 1'
#
loop_
_entity.id
_entity.type
_entity.pdbx_description
1 polymer ?
#
loop_
_entity_poly.entity_id
_entity_poly.type
_entity_poly.pdbx_seq_one_letter_code
_entity_poly.pdbx_strand_id
1 'polypeptide(L)'
;MTQEPEQIGPLTFVANADYPYPFAVAKPPRFWMEETSGALNAAVEVYMRSEDLNPQQMELLGLYLRQYIERAVITDEQDRRRLLGRIEKLRGVRDMERFVEDLSEVGVEPF
;
A
#
# COMPACT_ATOMS: atom_id res chain seq x y z
N MET A 1 22.49 -11.20 7.57
CA MET A 1 21.62 -12.25 6.99
C MET A 1 20.90 -11.60 5.83
N THR A 2 21.28 -11.93 4.60
CA THR A 2 20.68 -11.40 3.38
C THR A 2 19.29 -12.03 3.26
N GLN A 3 18.23 -11.24 3.41
CA GLN A 3 16.85 -11.72 3.33
C GLN A 3 16.42 -11.82 1.87
N GLU A 4 15.66 -12.88 1.55
CA GLU A 4 15.17 -13.12 0.19
C GLU A 4 14.09 -12.09 -0.18
N PRO A 5 14.11 -11.57 -1.42
CA PRO A 5 13.07 -10.66 -1.90
C PRO A 5 11.71 -11.37 -1.95
N GLU A 6 10.65 -10.68 -1.52
CA GLU A 6 9.27 -11.16 -1.64
C GLU A 6 8.69 -10.67 -2.97
N GLN A 7 8.13 -11.58 -3.77
CA GLN A 7 7.49 -11.24 -5.03
C GLN A 7 5.97 -11.34 -4.90
N ILE A 8 5.27 -10.25 -5.22
CA ILE A 8 3.81 -10.20 -5.19
C ILE A 8 3.32 -9.63 -6.51
N GLY A 9 2.77 -10.53 -7.34
CA GLY A 9 2.46 -10.21 -8.73
C GLY A 9 3.73 -9.74 -9.46
N PRO A 10 3.70 -8.57 -10.13
CA PRO A 10 4.87 -8.02 -10.82
C PRO A 10 5.82 -7.23 -9.90
N LEU A 11 5.47 -7.01 -8.63
CA LEU A 11 6.25 -6.19 -7.70
C LEU A 11 7.24 -7.06 -6.92
N THR A 12 8.46 -6.55 -6.77
CA THR A 12 9.52 -7.20 -5.99
C THR A 12 9.87 -6.33 -4.80
N PHE A 13 9.73 -6.88 -3.60
CA PHE A 13 9.90 -6.15 -2.36
C PHE A 13 11.09 -6.67 -1.59
N VAL A 14 11.93 -5.75 -1.08
CA VAL A 14 13.05 -6.08 -0.20
C VAL A 14 12.85 -5.46 1.17
N ALA A 15 13.22 -6.19 2.22
CA ALA A 15 13.18 -5.64 3.56
C ALA A 15 14.13 -4.44 3.64
N ASN A 16 13.58 -3.28 3.96
CA ASN A 16 14.36 -2.12 4.27
C ASN A 16 14.31 -1.92 5.81
N ALA A 17 15.39 -1.43 6.41
CA ALA A 17 15.50 -1.21 7.85
C ALA A 17 15.31 0.27 8.23
N ASP A 18 15.37 1.18 7.25
CA ASP A 18 15.58 2.60 7.46
C ASP A 18 14.31 3.48 7.29
N TYR A 19 13.10 2.92 7.22
CA TYR A 19 11.89 3.75 7.02
C TYR A 19 11.44 4.34 8.30
N PRO A 20 11.01 5.60 8.22
CA PRO A 20 10.16 6.16 9.24
C PRO A 20 8.83 5.41 9.22
N TYR A 21 8.65 4.46 10.15
CA TYR A 21 7.36 3.82 10.35
C TYR A 21 6.46 4.78 11.15
N PRO A 22 5.29 5.20 10.62
CA PRO A 22 4.46 6.21 11.27
C PRO A 22 3.64 5.67 12.46
N PHE A 23 3.70 4.36 12.76
CA PHE A 23 2.89 3.75 13.81
C PHE A 23 3.71 3.40 15.08
N ALA A 24 3.17 3.73 16.25
CA ALA A 24 3.74 3.38 17.54
C ALA A 24 3.48 1.91 17.89
N VAL A 25 4.31 1.00 17.36
CA VAL A 25 4.22 -0.45 17.61
C VAL A 25 5.43 -0.95 18.42
N ALA A 26 5.18 -1.85 19.37
CA ALA A 26 6.22 -2.39 20.27
C ALA A 26 7.34 -3.18 19.55
N LYS A 27 7.05 -3.64 18.33
CA LYS A 27 8.00 -4.14 17.34
C LYS A 27 7.43 -3.73 15.99
N PRO A 28 8.07 -2.84 15.21
CA PRO A 28 7.73 -2.72 13.81
C PRO A 28 7.92 -4.11 13.18
N PRO A 29 6.97 -4.62 12.36
CA PRO A 29 7.29 -5.78 11.53
C PRO A 29 8.55 -5.38 10.77
N ARG A 30 9.64 -6.11 11.00
CA ARG A 30 11.05 -5.71 10.76
C ARG A 30 11.43 -5.59 9.26
N PHE A 31 10.48 -5.19 8.42
CA PHE A 31 10.44 -5.45 6.98
C PHE A 31 9.53 -4.42 6.28
N TRP A 32 9.74 -3.13 6.44
CA TRP A 32 8.98 -2.22 5.55
C TRP A 32 9.59 -2.41 4.16
N MET A 33 8.79 -2.98 3.28
CA MET A 33 9.25 -3.56 2.04
C MET A 33 9.42 -2.45 0.99
N GLU A 34 10.64 -2.25 0.51
CA GLU A 34 10.91 -1.32 -0.59
C GLU A 34 10.68 -2.04 -1.92
N GLU A 35 9.87 -1.43 -2.78
CA GLU A 35 9.58 -1.94 -4.10
C GLU A 35 10.77 -1.68 -5.04
N THR A 36 11.33 -2.72 -5.65
CA THR A 36 12.61 -2.68 -6.39
C THR A 36 12.47 -2.89 -7.90
N SER A 37 11.30 -3.30 -8.39
CA SER A 37 11.00 -3.35 -9.82
C SER A 37 10.82 -1.95 -10.42
N GLY A 38 10.51 -0.95 -9.58
CA GLY A 38 10.29 0.45 -9.97
C GLY A 38 8.89 0.72 -10.55
N ALA A 39 8.08 -0.33 -10.75
CA ALA A 39 6.75 -0.21 -11.34
C ALA A 39 5.76 0.48 -10.39
N LEU A 40 5.89 0.27 -9.08
CA LEU A 40 5.00 0.91 -8.11
C LEU A 40 5.28 2.40 -8.03
N ASN A 41 6.55 2.81 -7.96
CA ASN A 41 6.91 4.23 -7.90
C ASN A 41 6.36 5.00 -9.10
N ALA A 42 6.45 4.43 -10.30
CA ALA A 42 5.85 5.03 -11.50
C ALA A 42 4.32 5.19 -11.41
N ALA A 43 3.61 4.22 -10.81
CA ALA A 43 2.16 4.32 -10.61
C ALA A 43 1.79 5.36 -9.54
N VAL A 44 2.58 5.44 -8.45
CA VAL A 44 2.39 6.45 -7.39
C VAL A 44 2.63 7.86 -7.93
N GLU A 45 3.64 8.08 -8.76
CA GLU A 45 3.91 9.40 -9.35
C GLU A 45 2.74 9.89 -10.22
N VAL A 46 2.13 9.01 -11.02
CA VAL A 46 0.94 9.36 -11.83
C VAL A 46 -0.24 9.70 -10.93
N TYR A 47 -0.46 8.92 -9.86
CA TYR A 47 -1.48 9.21 -8.87
C TYR A 47 -1.25 10.58 -8.19
N MET A 48 -0.03 10.87 -7.76
CA MET A 48 0.35 12.13 -7.10
C MET A 48 0.20 13.36 -7.99
N ARG A 49 0.23 13.18 -9.31
CA ARG A 49 -0.05 14.25 -10.28
C ARG A 49 -1.53 14.42 -10.59
N SER A 50 -2.40 13.63 -9.95
CA SER A 50 -3.84 13.56 -10.24
C SER A 50 -4.13 13.24 -11.72
N GLU A 51 -3.24 12.47 -12.36
CA GLU A 51 -3.41 11.99 -13.73
C GLU A 51 -4.26 10.70 -13.74
N ASP A 52 -4.85 10.38 -14.90
CA ASP A 52 -5.66 9.17 -15.04
C ASP A 52 -4.78 7.92 -14.93
N LEU A 53 -5.10 7.07 -13.95
CA LEU A 53 -4.45 5.78 -13.75
C LEU A 53 -4.95 4.76 -14.76
N ASN A 54 -4.03 4.15 -15.49
CA ASN A 54 -4.35 3.04 -16.38
C ASN A 54 -4.65 1.75 -15.60
N PRO A 55 -5.24 0.71 -16.23
CA PRO A 55 -5.61 -0.52 -15.52
C PRO A 55 -4.45 -1.23 -14.82
N GLN A 56 -3.25 -1.21 -15.41
CA GLN A 56 -2.07 -1.82 -14.82
C GLN A 56 -1.61 -1.05 -13.58
N GLN A 57 -1.58 0.28 -13.63
CA GLN A 57 -1.24 1.12 -12.48
C GLN A 57 -2.25 0.96 -11.34
N MET A 58 -3.54 0.86 -11.67
CA MET A 58 -4.58 0.55 -10.68
C MET A 58 -4.36 -0.81 -10.01
N GLU A 59 -3.98 -1.84 -10.77
CA GLU A 59 -3.64 -3.16 -10.23
C GLU A 59 -2.43 -3.10 -9.29
N LEU A 60 -1.35 -2.40 -9.69
CA LEU A 60 -0.15 -2.24 -8.87
C LEU A 60 -0.46 -1.52 -7.55
N LEU A 61 -1.19 -0.40 -7.61
CA LEU A 61 -1.60 0.35 -6.42
C LEU A 61 -2.52 -0.49 -5.54
N GLY A 62 -3.44 -1.26 -6.12
CA GLY A 62 -4.32 -2.18 -5.38
C GLY A 62 -3.55 -3.28 -4.66
N LEU A 63 -2.55 -3.89 -5.32
CA LEU A 63 -1.68 -4.90 -4.71
C LEU A 63 -0.87 -4.32 -3.55
N TYR A 64 -0.29 -3.13 -3.75
CA TYR A 64 0.43 -2.41 -2.71
C TYR A 64 -0.46 -2.09 -1.52
N LEU A 65 -1.63 -1.50 -1.75
CA LEU A 65 -2.58 -1.13 -0.69
C LEU A 65 -3.10 -2.35 0.06
N ARG A 66 -3.36 -3.47 -0.63
CA ARG A 66 -3.77 -4.72 0.02
C ARG A 66 -2.69 -5.19 0.98
N GLN A 67 -1.44 -5.25 0.52
CA GLN A 67 -0.33 -5.65 1.39
C GLN A 67 -0.16 -4.71 2.58
N TYR A 68 -0.24 -3.42 2.31
CA TYR A 68 -0.11 -2.38 3.32
C TYR A 68 -1.18 -2.55 4.40
N ILE A 69 -2.45 -2.75 4.04
CA ILE A 69 -3.56 -2.93 4.98
C ILE A 69 -3.51 -4.26 5.73
N GLU A 70 -3.17 -5.35 5.04
CA GLU A 70 -2.98 -6.67 5.67
C GLU A 70 -1.90 -6.62 6.74
N ARG A 71 -0.87 -5.78 6.56
CA ARG A 71 0.30 -5.69 7.44
C ARG A 71 0.27 -4.45 8.35
N ALA A 72 -0.63 -3.51 8.11
CA ALA A 72 -0.84 -2.33 8.94
C ALA A 72 -1.45 -2.72 10.29
N VAL A 73 -1.09 -1.93 11.31
CA VAL A 73 -1.69 -2.05 12.63
C VAL A 73 -3.00 -1.26 12.66
N ILE A 74 -4.01 -1.87 12.06
CA ILE A 74 -5.41 -1.42 12.16
C ILE A 74 -5.99 -2.03 13.42
N THR A 75 -6.42 -1.17 14.34
CA THR A 75 -6.87 -1.57 15.70
C THR A 75 -8.20 -2.32 15.64
N ASP A 76 -9.06 -1.98 14.68
CA ASP A 76 -10.35 -2.66 14.45
C ASP A 76 -10.27 -3.62 13.24
N GLU A 77 -10.57 -4.89 13.50
CA GLU A 77 -10.66 -5.94 12.49
C GLU A 77 -11.81 -5.70 11.49
N GLN A 78 -12.89 -5.04 11.90
CA GLN A 78 -13.98 -4.65 11.01
C GLN A 78 -13.53 -3.62 9.99
N ASP A 79 -12.75 -2.63 10.40
CA ASP A 79 -12.18 -1.63 9.50
C ASP A 79 -11.21 -2.26 8.51
N ARG A 80 -10.34 -3.17 8.98
CA ARG A 80 -9.46 -3.94 8.09
C ARG A 80 -10.25 -4.65 7.00
N ARG A 81 -11.30 -5.39 7.36
CA ARG A 81 -12.15 -6.11 6.38
C ARG A 81 -12.89 -5.16 5.44
N ARG A 82 -13.42 -4.04 5.96
CA ARG A 82 -14.09 -3.00 5.17
C ARG A 82 -13.15 -2.45 4.11
N LEU A 83 -11.92 -2.12 4.49
CA LEU A 83 -10.92 -1.54 3.60
C LEU A 83 -10.44 -2.54 2.54
N LEU A 84 -10.14 -3.78 2.93
CA LEU A 84 -9.77 -4.84 1.98
C LEU A 84 -10.86 -5.09 0.94
N GLY A 85 -12.13 -5.13 1.36
CA GLY A 85 -13.27 -5.27 0.44
C GLY A 85 -13.51 -4.06 -0.45
N ARG A 86 -12.99 -2.88 -0.09
CA ARG A 86 -13.04 -1.68 -0.93
C ARG A 86 -11.96 -1.65 -2.01
N ILE A 87 -10.76 -2.15 -1.72
CA ILE A 87 -9.68 -2.24 -2.71
C ILE A 87 -10.15 -2.96 -3.98
N GLU A 88 -10.89 -4.05 -3.82
CA GLU A 88 -11.40 -4.86 -4.93
C GLU A 88 -12.41 -4.14 -5.83
N LYS A 89 -12.92 -2.99 -5.38
CA LYS A 89 -13.95 -2.20 -6.08
C LYS A 89 -13.40 -0.93 -6.70
N LEU A 90 -12.11 -0.62 -6.53
CA LEU A 90 -11.48 0.58 -7.09
C LEU A 90 -11.44 0.48 -8.62
N ARG A 91 -11.95 1.51 -9.32
CA ARG A 91 -11.99 1.53 -10.80
C ARG A 91 -11.26 2.69 -11.43
N GLY A 92 -10.75 3.63 -10.65
CA GLY A 92 -9.96 4.75 -11.15
C GLY A 92 -9.49 5.70 -10.05
N VAL A 93 -8.87 6.79 -10.47
CA VAL A 93 -8.23 7.78 -9.58
C VAL A 93 -9.19 8.37 -8.53
N ARG A 94 -10.44 8.66 -8.90
CA ARG A 94 -11.43 9.19 -7.95
C ARG A 94 -11.82 8.19 -6.87
N ASP A 95 -11.88 6.91 -7.21
CA ASP A 95 -12.15 5.87 -6.21
C ASP A 95 -10.93 5.72 -5.28
N MET A 96 -9.73 5.86 -5.84
CA MET A 96 -8.47 5.85 -5.09
C MET A 96 -8.39 7.02 -4.10
N GLU A 97 -8.67 8.25 -4.53
CA GLU A 97 -8.69 9.43 -3.67
C GLU A 97 -9.65 9.25 -2.49
N ARG A 98 -10.89 8.82 -2.77
CA ARG A 98 -11.86 8.50 -1.72
C ARG A 98 -11.38 7.39 -0.80
N PHE A 99 -10.70 6.39 -1.35
CA PHE A 99 -10.17 5.31 -0.53
C PHE A 99 -9.03 5.77 0.38
N VAL A 100 -8.19 6.70 -0.07
CA VAL A 100 -7.16 7.31 0.78
C VAL A 100 -7.79 8.11 1.92
N GLU A 101 -8.87 8.86 1.66
CA GLU A 101 -9.63 9.52 2.73
C GLU A 101 -10.11 8.53 3.81
N ASP A 102 -10.68 7.38 3.39
CA ASP A 102 -11.10 6.33 4.32
C ASP A 102 -9.96 5.68 5.11
N LEU A 103 -8.75 5.63 4.54
CA LEU A 103 -7.56 5.16 5.25
C LEU A 103 -7.15 6.18 6.31
N SER A 104 -7.14 7.46 5.97
CA SER A 104 -6.84 8.53 6.92
C SER A 104 -7.82 8.55 8.10
N GLU A 105 -9.11 8.25 7.87
CA GLU A 105 -10.12 8.16 8.93
C GLU A 105 -9.78 7.10 10.00
N VAL A 106 -9.12 6.01 9.60
CA VAL A 106 -8.67 4.95 10.52
C VAL A 106 -7.21 5.14 10.98
N GLY A 107 -6.63 6.31 10.69
CA GLY A 107 -5.27 6.69 11.08
C GLY A 107 -4.18 6.06 10.22
N VAL A 108 -4.48 5.70 8.97
CA VAL A 108 -3.60 4.96 8.06
C VAL A 108 -3.24 5.83 6.85
N GLU A 109 -1.95 6.06 6.61
CA GLU A 109 -1.47 6.93 5.51
C GLU A 109 -0.44 6.14 4.65
N PRO A 110 -0.86 5.59 3.50
CA PRO A 110 0.01 4.75 2.65
C PRO A 110 0.89 5.55 1.66
N PHE A 111 0.71 6.87 1.56
CA PHE A 111 1.33 7.73 0.56
C PHE A 111 1.91 8.99 1.20
#